data_AF-A0A3D6DMR0-F1
#
_entry.id   AF-A0A3D6DMR0-F1
#
_cell.length_a   1.000
_cell.length_b   1.000
_cell.length_c   1.000
_cell.angle_alpha   90.00
_cell.angle_beta   90.00
_cell.angle_gamma   90.00
#
_symmetry.space_group_name_H-M   'P 1'
#
loop_
_entity.id
_entity.type
_entity.pdbx_description
1 polymer ?
#
loop_
_entity_poly.entity_id
_entity_poly.type
_entity_poly.pdbx_seq_one_letter_code
_entity_poly.pdbx_strand_id
1 'polypeptide(L)'
;HYTVFYKDKKLVDGPIEKINEGFVYDRPMSQKKGKQSSDALPESIDYNDLMLKILSHENVASRAAIYESYDKNVQGRVVNERGKTNAGVIAPF
;
A
#
# COMPACT_ATOMS: atom_id res chain seq x y z
N HIS A 1 -6.55 2.92 -33.88
CA HIS A 1 -6.99 4.28 -34.25
C HIS A 1 -8.15 4.72 -33.36
N TYR A 2 -8.15 5.95 -32.83
CA TYR A 2 -9.19 6.50 -31.97
C TYR A 2 -9.62 7.87 -32.52
N THR A 3 -10.93 8.06 -32.63
CA THR A 3 -11.52 9.26 -33.23
C THR A 3 -12.70 9.71 -32.38
N VAL A 4 -12.77 11.02 -32.09
CA VAL A 4 -13.87 11.64 -31.32
C VAL A 4 -14.57 12.67 -32.19
N PHE A 5 -15.89 12.65 -32.19
CA PHE A 5 -16.73 13.64 -32.86
C PHE A 5 -17.60 14.39 -31.86
N TYR A 6 -17.89 15.65 -32.17
CA TYR A 6 -18.89 16.45 -31.46
C TYR A 6 -19.63 17.36 -32.45
N LYS A 7 -20.97 17.30 -32.44
CA LYS A 7 -21.83 18.07 -33.37
C LYS A 7 -21.33 17.97 -34.82
N ASP A 8 -21.13 16.72 -35.28
CA ASP A 8 -20.65 16.37 -36.62
C ASP A 8 -19.26 16.91 -37.00
N LYS A 9 -18.52 17.46 -36.05
CA LYS A 9 -17.13 17.88 -36.23
C LYS A 9 -16.19 16.87 -35.61
N LYS A 10 -15.16 16.48 -36.37
CA LYS A 10 -14.06 15.63 -35.89
C LYS A 10 -13.16 16.44 -34.97
N LEU A 11 -13.02 16.01 -33.71
CA LEU A 11 -12.24 16.70 -32.69
C LEU A 11 -10.87 16.05 -32.46
N VAL A 12 -10.82 14.73 -32.40
CA VAL A 12 -9.60 13.94 -32.17
C VAL A 12 -9.54 12.88 -33.26
N ASP A 13 -8.37 12.68 -33.85
CA ASP A 13 -8.14 11.65 -34.87
C ASP A 13 -6.68 11.20 -34.82
N GLY A 14 -6.43 9.98 -34.35
CA GLY A 14 -5.05 9.52 -34.22
C GLY A 14 -4.89 8.01 -33.97
N PRO A 15 -3.69 7.47 -34.28
CA PRO A 15 -3.35 6.09 -33.97
C PRO A 15 -3.44 5.84 -32.45
N ILE A 16 -3.94 4.66 -32.06
CA ILE A 16 -4.15 4.33 -30.63
C ILE A 16 -2.79 4.25 -29.91
N GLU A 17 -1.78 3.78 -30.64
CA GLU A 17 -0.39 3.64 -30.21
C GLU A 17 0.14 4.97 -29.67
N LYS A 18 -0.06 6.07 -30.39
CA LYS A 18 0.39 7.41 -29.96
C LYS A 18 -0.42 8.01 -28.82
N ILE A 19 -1.62 7.50 -28.56
CA ILE A 19 -2.51 7.95 -27.48
C ILE A 19 -2.18 7.21 -26.19
N ASN A 20 -1.84 5.92 -26.30
CA ASN A 20 -1.60 5.04 -25.16
C ASN A 20 -0.11 4.89 -24.79
N GLU A 21 0.82 5.19 -25.71
CA GLU A 21 2.25 5.14 -25.44
C GLU A 21 2.72 6.44 -24.77
N GLY A 22 2.94 6.37 -23.47
CA GLY A 22 3.65 7.40 -22.72
C GLY A 22 5.14 7.43 -23.04
N PHE A 23 5.82 8.50 -22.63
CA PHE A 23 7.27 8.59 -22.77
C PHE A 23 7.99 7.55 -21.91
N VAL A 24 8.91 6.80 -22.53
CA VAL A 24 9.84 5.90 -21.85
C VAL A 24 11.13 6.67 -21.59
N TYR A 25 11.51 6.80 -20.32
CA TYR A 25 12.75 7.45 -19.91
C TYR A 25 13.73 6.41 -19.40
N ASP A 26 14.98 6.49 -19.87
CA ASP A 26 16.10 5.84 -19.19
C ASP A 26 16.48 6.66 -17.96
N ARG A 27 16.42 6.04 -16.78
CA ARG A 27 16.76 6.67 -15.50
C ARG A 27 17.93 5.89 -14.89
N PRO A 28 19.19 6.27 -15.21
CA PRO A 28 20.35 5.59 -14.65
C PRO A 28 20.33 5.74 -13.12
N MET A 29 20.32 4.61 -12.43
CA MET A 29 20.32 4.56 -10.97
C MET A 29 21.75 4.50 -10.44
N SER A 30 22.02 5.21 -9.34
CA SER A 30 23.27 5.10 -8.61
C SER A 30 23.02 4.53 -7.22
N GLN A 31 24.03 3.83 -6.69
CA GLN A 31 23.93 3.24 -5.35
C GLN A 31 23.90 4.35 -4.30
N LYS A 32 22.82 4.41 -3.52
CA LYS A 32 22.77 5.24 -2.32
C LYS A 32 23.59 4.57 -1.22
N LYS A 33 24.57 5.28 -0.66
CA LYS A 33 25.24 4.85 0.57
C LYS A 33 24.28 5.06 1.74
N GLY A 34 23.79 3.96 2.31
CA GLY A 34 23.01 4.00 3.55
C GLY A 34 23.89 4.36 4.73
N LYS A 35 23.38 5.16 5.66
CA LYS A 35 24.03 5.39 6.95
C LYS A 35 23.61 4.24 7.87
N GLN A 36 24.53 3.33 8.17
CA GLN A 36 24.31 2.33 9.21
C GLN A 36 24.70 2.97 10.54
N SER A 37 23.79 3.00 11.52
CA SER A 37 24.20 3.21 12.89
C SER A 37 24.50 1.84 13.51
N SER A 38 25.64 1.74 14.17
CA SER A 38 26.07 0.55 14.90
C SER A 38 25.96 0.79 16.41
N ASP A 39 25.04 1.66 16.81
CA ASP A 39 24.91 2.05 18.21
C ASP A 39 24.58 0.80 19.03
N ALA A 40 25.38 0.56 20.07
CA ALA A 40 25.13 -0.54 20.99
C ALA A 40 23.82 -0.31 21.72
N LEU A 41 23.15 -1.41 22.10
CA LEU A 41 21.98 -1.30 22.97
C LEU A 41 22.39 -0.66 24.31
N PRO A 42 21.53 0.19 24.90
CA PRO A 42 21.80 0.78 26.21
C PRO A 42 22.07 -0.28 27.27
N GLU A 43 23.01 0.00 28.18
CA GLU A 43 23.39 -0.93 29.26
C GLU A 43 22.29 -1.12 30.31
N SER A 44 21.47 -0.08 30.53
CA SER A 44 20.32 -0.13 31.43
C SER A 44 19.04 0.26 30.68
N ILE A 45 18.07 -0.67 30.68
CA ILE A 45 16.78 -0.49 30.04
C ILE A 45 15.71 -0.92 31.05
N ASP A 46 14.76 -0.03 31.33
CA ASP A 46 13.51 -0.44 31.98
C ASP A 46 12.62 -1.13 30.94
N TYR A 47 12.57 -2.46 31.02
CA TYR A 47 11.81 -3.28 30.07
C TYR A 47 10.31 -3.06 30.18
N ASN A 48 9.79 -2.63 31.33
CA ASN A 48 8.35 -2.37 31.48
C ASN A 48 7.95 -1.15 30.66
N ASP A 49 8.68 -0.05 30.84
CA ASP A 49 8.48 1.19 30.08
C ASP A 49 8.77 0.99 28.59
N LEU A 50 9.86 0.29 28.24
CA LEU A 50 10.18 -0.02 26.84
C LEU A 50 9.06 -0.83 26.17
N MET A 51 8.51 -1.84 26.84
CA MET A 51 7.42 -2.66 26.30
C MET A 51 6.18 -1.79 26.03
N LEU A 52 5.81 -0.91 26.96
CA LEU A 52 4.68 0.01 26.77
C LEU A 52 4.92 0.98 25.62
N LYS A 53 6.15 1.48 25.45
CA LYS A 53 6.54 2.31 24.31
C LYS A 53 6.43 1.56 22.97
N ILE A 54 6.88 0.31 22.92
CA ILE A 54 6.78 -0.51 21.71
C ILE A 54 5.31 -0.76 21.37
N LEU A 55 4.49 -1.18 22.34
CA LEU A 55 3.07 -1.49 22.12
C LEU A 55 2.23 -0.27 21.73
N SER A 56 2.61 0.92 22.18
CA SER A 56 1.92 2.18 21.83
C SER A 56 2.37 2.80 20.51
N HIS A 57 3.48 2.32 19.93
CA HIS A 57 3.98 2.83 18.66
C HIS A 57 3.04 2.48 17.49
N GLU A 58 2.73 3.43 16.61
CA GLU A 58 1.75 3.29 15.51
C GLU A 58 1.99 2.08 14.57
N ASN A 59 3.26 1.72 14.35
CA ASN A 59 3.65 0.55 13.55
C ASN A 59 3.40 -0.81 14.23
N VAL A 60 3.09 -0.83 15.53
CA VAL A 60 2.91 -2.05 16.34
C VAL A 60 1.53 -2.09 16.97
N ALA A 61 1.00 -0.94 17.38
CA ALA A 61 -0.28 -0.80 18.05
C ALA A 61 -1.45 -1.39 17.24
N SER A 62 -2.56 -1.67 17.96
CA SER A 62 -3.76 -2.22 17.35
C SER A 62 -4.29 -1.34 16.22
N ARG A 63 -4.62 -1.98 15.09
CA ARG A 63 -5.26 -1.35 13.92
C ARG A 63 -6.78 -1.55 13.89
N ALA A 64 -7.38 -1.97 15.01
CA ALA A 64 -8.81 -2.26 15.12
C ALA A 64 -9.70 -1.11 14.63
N ALA A 65 -9.40 0.13 15.03
CA ALA A 65 -10.13 1.32 14.59
C ALA A 65 -10.20 1.46 13.06
N ILE A 66 -9.15 1.05 12.34
CA ILE A 66 -9.14 1.05 10.87
C ILE A 66 -10.00 -0.11 10.34
N TYR A 67 -9.83 -1.32 10.89
CA TYR A 67 -10.55 -2.50 10.41
C TYR A 67 -12.05 -2.48 10.69
N GLU A 68 -12.48 -1.82 11.76
CA GLU A 68 -13.88 -1.69 12.17
C GLU A 68 -14.62 -0.59 11.40
N SER A 69 -13.89 0.30 10.73
CA SER A 69 -14.45 1.31 9.84
C SER A 69 -15.02 0.73 8.53
N TYR A 70 -14.78 -0.56 8.25
CA TYR A 70 -15.23 -1.23 7.02
C TYR A 70 -15.99 -2.53 7.33
N ASP A 71 -17.07 -2.76 6.59
CA ASP A 71 -17.72 -4.06 6.55
C ASP A 71 -16.84 -5.06 5.79
N LYS A 72 -16.43 -6.12 6.48
CA LYS A 72 -15.56 -7.18 5.94
C LYS A 72 -16.36 -8.34 5.36
N ASN A 73 -17.67 -8.44 5.63
CA ASN A 73 -18.45 -9.66 5.43
C ASN A 73 -19.54 -9.55 4.36
N VAL A 74 -19.53 -8.49 3.53
CA VAL A 74 -20.59 -8.20 2.52
C VAL A 74 -20.94 -9.39 1.62
N GLN A 75 -19.95 -10.19 1.20
CA GLN A 75 -20.19 -11.36 0.33
C GLN A 75 -20.49 -12.65 1.11
N GLY A 76 -20.44 -12.64 2.44
CA GLY A 76 -20.72 -13.80 3.32
C GLY A 76 -19.67 -14.92 3.29
N ARG A 77 -18.47 -14.65 2.78
CA ARG A 77 -17.46 -15.69 2.45
C ARG A 77 -16.11 -15.50 3.14
N VAL A 78 -16.05 -14.56 4.06
CA VAL A 78 -14.86 -14.35 4.88
C VAL A 78 -14.80 -15.47 5.92
N VAL A 79 -13.74 -16.26 5.82
CA VAL A 79 -13.43 -17.34 6.75
C VAL A 79 -12.63 -16.78 7.93
N ASN A 80 -11.66 -15.90 7.65
CA ASN A 80 -10.90 -15.19 8.67
C ASN A 80 -10.80 -13.70 8.33
N GLU A 81 -11.15 -12.85 9.27
CA GLU A 81 -11.07 -11.40 9.13
C GLU A 81 -9.65 -10.89 9.39
N ARG A 82 -9.25 -9.88 8.61
CA ARG A 82 -8.03 -9.13 8.88
C ARG A 82 -8.13 -8.41 10.24
N GLY A 83 -7.08 -8.52 11.05
CA GLY A 83 -7.03 -7.97 12.41
C GLY A 83 -7.25 -9.00 13.52
N LYS A 84 -7.85 -10.16 13.20
CA LYS A 84 -7.91 -11.32 14.11
C LYS A 84 -6.77 -12.32 13.87
N THR A 85 -6.28 -12.36 12.63
CA THR A 85 -5.24 -13.29 12.16
C THR A 85 -4.17 -12.55 11.35
N ASN A 86 -3.03 -13.21 11.13
CA ASN A 86 -1.93 -12.66 10.33
C ASN A 86 -2.32 -12.39 8.87
N ALA A 87 -3.33 -13.09 8.35
CA ALA A 87 -3.86 -12.90 7.00
C ALA A 87 -5.38 -13.06 6.99
N GLY A 88 -6.06 -12.26 6.15
CA GLY A 88 -7.48 -12.46 5.86
C GLY A 88 -7.67 -13.63 4.89
N VAL A 89 -8.71 -14.44 5.10
CA VAL A 89 -9.00 -15.64 4.30
C VAL A 89 -10.43 -15.58 3.78
N ILE A 90 -10.60 -15.82 2.49
CA ILE A 90 -11.91 -15.81 1.79
C ILE A 90 -12.07 -17.12 1.03
N ALA A 91 -13.27 -17.70 1.06
CA ALA A 91 -13.58 -18.95 0.36
C ALA A 91 -13.67 -18.76 -1.18
N PRO A 92 -13.22 -19.75 -1.99
CA PRO A 92 -13.28 -19.73 -3.46
C PRO A 92 -14.70 -19.97 -4.00
N PHE A 93 -14.96 -19.48 -5.23
CA PHE A 93 -16.26 -19.55 -5.95
C PHE A 93 -16.56 -20.95 -6.47
#